data_AF-A0A923TE24-F1
#
_entry.id   AF-A0A923TE24-F1
#
_cell.length_a   1.000
_cell.length_b   1.000
_cell.length_c   1.000
_cell.angle_alpha   90.00
_cell.angle_beta   90.00
_cell.angle_gamma   90.00
#
_symmetry.space_group_name_H-M   'P 1'
#
loop_
_entity.id
_entity.type
_entity.pdbx_description
1 polymer ?
#
loop_
_entity_poly.entity_id
_entity_poly.type
_entity_poly.pdbx_seq_one_letter_code
_entity_poly.pdbx_strand_id
1 'polypeptide(L)'
;MKTPEQKEPWNPTLLIFIAVYLMAVVFLLRVAPRVAILMFLLGALGGVAWAAWEGRRRWLGARLARKEERTFAGRVSKRLRECLAQEERFRSEAESIRESTRALREDLEKSGNAGADEIARGEQLIRDFEAEFNLRHAKAAFFADCAKRLRELLDRHRLHESIAARRKELEALRSTNFDDEASLEETRYHLEQDSIQLDTIAELSRDVAISYKAEQAEELRARLEKLRTSL
;
A
#
# COMPACT_ATOMS: atom_id res chain seq x y z
N MET A 1 -22.61 -25.36 18.46
CA MET A 1 -21.86 -25.15 19.72
C MET A 1 -20.43 -24.76 19.37
N LYS A 2 -20.00 -23.54 19.71
CA LYS A 2 -18.63 -23.04 19.45
C LYS A 2 -17.87 -23.01 20.77
N THR A 3 -16.77 -23.75 20.85
CA THR A 3 -15.70 -23.55 21.83
C THR A 3 -14.59 -22.74 21.16
N PRO A 4 -14.24 -21.54 21.66
CA PRO A 4 -12.96 -20.93 21.37
C PRO A 4 -12.20 -20.77 22.69
N GLU A 5 -11.49 -21.80 23.12
CA GLU A 5 -10.37 -21.64 24.06
C GLU A 5 -9.14 -22.30 23.45
N GLN A 6 -8.51 -21.57 22.54
CA GLN A 6 -7.08 -21.75 22.28
C GLN A 6 -6.41 -20.46 22.80
N LYS A 7 -6.24 -20.42 24.13
CA LYS A 7 -5.36 -19.43 24.78
C LYS A 7 -3.94 -19.76 24.34
N GLU A 8 -3.24 -18.76 23.81
CA GLU A 8 -1.82 -18.83 23.44
C GLU A 8 -1.00 -19.54 24.53
N PRO A 9 0.01 -20.37 24.17
CA PRO A 9 0.85 -21.01 25.15
C PRO A 9 1.57 -19.93 25.95
N TRP A 10 1.21 -19.79 27.22
CA TRP A 10 1.94 -18.95 28.16
C TRP A 10 3.38 -19.41 28.12
N ASN A 11 4.29 -18.55 27.65
CA ASN A 11 5.71 -18.87 27.55
C ASN A 11 6.18 -19.37 28.93
N PRO A 12 6.50 -20.66 29.09
CA PRO A 12 6.79 -21.24 30.40
C PRO A 12 8.01 -20.56 31.04
N THR A 13 8.92 -20.05 30.21
CA THR A 13 10.05 -19.21 30.59
C THR A 13 9.64 -17.90 31.29
N LEU A 14 8.60 -17.22 30.81
CA LEU A 14 8.10 -15.96 31.36
C LEU A 14 7.45 -16.16 32.74
N LEU A 15 6.73 -17.27 32.92
CA LEU A 15 6.17 -17.68 34.21
C LEU A 15 7.27 -17.95 35.25
N ILE A 16 8.35 -18.61 34.84
CA ILE A 16 9.50 -18.87 35.72
C ILE A 16 10.16 -17.55 36.16
N PHE A 17 10.36 -16.59 35.25
CA PHE A 17 10.92 -15.28 35.60
C PHE A 17 10.04 -14.48 36.57
N ILE A 18 8.71 -14.50 36.38
CA ILE A 18 7.76 -13.83 37.29
C ILE A 18 7.79 -14.49 38.69
N ALA A 19 7.85 -15.82 38.75
CA ALA A 19 7.91 -16.55 40.02
C ALA A 19 9.21 -16.26 40.79
N VAL A 20 10.36 -16.28 40.11
CA VAL A 20 11.66 -15.94 40.70
C VAL A 20 11.70 -14.48 41.18
N TYR A 21 11.14 -13.56 40.39
CA TYR A 21 11.03 -12.16 40.78
C TYR A 21 10.19 -11.96 42.05
N LEU A 22 8.99 -12.57 42.12
CA LEU A 22 8.13 -12.51 43.30
C LEU A 22 8.81 -13.12 44.53
N MET A 23 9.51 -14.25 44.36
CA MET A 23 10.26 -14.89 45.44
C MET A 23 11.38 -13.99 45.97
N ALA A 24 12.11 -13.31 45.08
CA ALA A 24 13.15 -12.35 45.44
C ALA A 24 12.58 -11.14 46.19
N VAL A 25 11.42 -10.61 45.77
CA VAL A 25 10.73 -9.49 46.44
C VAL A 25 10.25 -9.89 47.83
N VAL A 26 9.70 -11.10 48.01
CA VAL A 26 9.26 -11.62 49.32
C VAL A 26 10.46 -11.81 50.25
N PHE A 27 11.58 -12.31 49.75
CA PHE A 27 12.82 -12.44 50.52
C PHE A 27 13.37 -11.07 50.96
N LEU A 28 13.38 -10.09 50.05
CA LEU A 28 13.78 -8.71 50.33
C LEU A 28 12.86 -8.02 51.34
N LEU A 29 11.56 -8.36 51.37
CA LEU A 29 10.60 -7.81 52.34
C LEU A 29 11.01 -8.13 53.79
N ARG A 30 11.69 -9.27 54.00
CA ARG A 30 12.16 -9.72 55.32
C ARG A 30 13.45 -9.02 55.76
N VAL A 31 14.33 -8.66 54.82
CA VAL A 31 15.66 -8.08 55.11
C VAL A 31 15.63 -6.55 55.10
N ALA A 32 14.95 -5.95 54.11
CA ALA A 32 14.92 -4.52 53.89
C ALA A 32 13.56 -4.07 53.29
N PRO A 33 12.53 -3.82 54.13
CA PRO A 33 11.16 -3.59 53.66
C PRO A 33 11.04 -2.36 52.75
N ARG A 34 11.83 -1.30 52.98
CA ARG A 34 11.82 -0.09 52.12
C ARG A 34 12.31 -0.37 50.69
N VAL A 35 13.35 -1.20 50.55
CA VAL A 35 13.91 -1.57 49.24
C VAL A 35 12.96 -2.49 48.49
N ALA A 36 12.31 -3.42 49.21
CA ALA A 36 11.31 -4.33 48.64
C ALA A 36 10.11 -3.57 48.06
N ILE A 37 9.58 -2.58 48.78
CA ILE A 37 8.47 -1.73 48.31
C ILE A 37 8.88 -0.94 47.05
N LEU A 38 10.11 -0.40 47.02
CA LEU A 38 10.62 0.36 45.87
C LEU A 38 10.76 -0.52 44.61
N MET A 39 11.31 -1.73 44.76
CA MET A 39 11.40 -2.72 43.67
C MET A 39 10.01 -3.16 43.18
N PHE A 40 9.08 -3.43 44.10
CA PHE A 40 7.72 -3.79 43.74
C PHE A 40 7.01 -2.69 42.93
N LEU A 41 7.15 -1.43 43.35
CA LEU A 41 6.61 -0.28 42.62
C LEU A 41 7.24 -0.14 41.22
N LEU A 42 8.56 -0.31 41.10
CA LEU A 42 9.27 -0.30 39.81
C LEU A 42 8.80 -1.42 38.88
N GLY A 43 8.65 -2.64 39.38
CA GLY A 43 8.12 -3.77 38.62
C GLY A 43 6.66 -3.55 38.19
N ALA A 44 5.83 -2.99 39.07
CA ALA A 44 4.44 -2.66 38.76
C ALA A 44 4.37 -1.58 37.66
N LEU A 45 5.20 -0.53 37.74
CA LEU A 45 5.28 0.51 36.71
C LEU A 45 5.75 -0.05 35.37
N GLY A 46 6.77 -0.93 35.38
CA GLY A 46 7.25 -1.63 34.19
C GLY A 46 6.18 -2.52 33.57
N GLY A 47 5.44 -3.27 34.38
CA GLY A 47 4.33 -4.11 33.93
C GLY A 47 3.19 -3.30 33.31
N VAL A 48 2.81 -2.17 33.91
CA VAL A 48 1.79 -1.26 33.37
C VAL A 48 2.26 -0.62 32.07
N ALA A 49 3.52 -0.16 31.99
CA ALA A 49 4.08 0.41 30.77
C ALA A 49 4.14 -0.62 29.63
N TRP A 50 4.54 -1.86 29.93
CA TRP A 50 4.55 -2.96 28.97
C TRP A 50 3.14 -3.32 28.49
N ALA A 51 2.18 -3.46 29.41
CA ALA A 51 0.78 -3.73 29.07
C ALA A 51 0.16 -2.59 28.25
N ALA A 52 0.47 -1.34 28.56
CA ALA A 52 0.03 -0.17 27.80
C ALA A 52 0.65 -0.14 26.40
N TRP A 53 1.93 -0.49 26.27
CA TRP A 53 2.60 -0.56 24.97
C TRP A 53 2.04 -1.67 24.08
N GLU A 54 1.87 -2.88 24.62
CA GLU A 54 1.30 -4.02 23.90
C GLU A 54 -0.18 -3.77 23.55
N GLY A 55 -0.93 -3.19 24.48
CA GLY A 55 -2.30 -2.74 24.26
C GLY A 55 -2.40 -1.72 23.12
N ARG A 56 -1.53 -0.70 23.12
CA ARG A 56 -1.46 0.33 22.08
C ARG A 56 -1.08 -0.28 20.72
N ARG A 57 -0.10 -1.20 20.69
CA ARG A 57 0.34 -1.90 19.48
C ARG A 57 -0.80 -2.70 18.86
N ARG A 58 -1.54 -3.46 19.68
CA ARG A 58 -2.73 -4.22 19.25
C ARG A 58 -3.86 -3.32 18.79
N TRP A 59 -4.11 -2.20 19.48
CA TRP A 59 -5.14 -1.24 19.08
C TRP A 59 -4.83 -0.52 17.76
N LEU A 60 -3.57 -0.12 17.56
CA LEU A 60 -3.12 0.48 16.30
C LEU A 60 -3.24 -0.51 15.14
N GLY A 61 -2.80 -1.76 15.35
CA GLY A 61 -2.95 -2.84 14.36
C GLY A 61 -4.42 -3.09 14.00
N ALA A 62 -5.31 -3.15 14.99
CA ALA A 62 -6.75 -3.34 14.77
C ALA A 62 -7.39 -2.15 14.04
N ARG A 63 -6.96 -0.91 14.31
CA ARG A 63 -7.45 0.29 13.60
C ARG A 63 -6.99 0.32 12.15
N LEU A 64 -5.73 -0.03 11.88
CA LEU A 64 -5.19 -0.13 10.52
C LEU A 64 -5.90 -1.24 9.74
N ALA A 65 -6.05 -2.43 10.32
CA ALA A 65 -6.80 -3.53 9.72
C ALA A 65 -8.25 -3.12 9.39
N ARG A 66 -8.94 -2.41 10.29
CA ARG A 66 -10.30 -1.89 10.03
C ARG A 66 -10.35 -0.86 8.91
N LYS A 67 -9.34 0.00 8.77
CA LYS A 67 -9.25 0.94 7.64
C LYS A 67 -8.99 0.21 6.33
N GLU A 68 -8.11 -0.77 6.35
CA GLU A 68 -7.78 -1.59 5.18
C GLU A 68 -9.01 -2.39 4.73
N GLU A 69 -9.76 -3.02 5.65
CA GLU A 69 -11.02 -3.73 5.39
C GLU A 69 -12.14 -2.85 4.81
N ARG A 70 -12.07 -1.52 4.97
CA ARG A 70 -13.03 -0.60 4.33
C ARG A 70 -12.72 -0.37 2.86
N THR A 71 -11.48 -0.53 2.45
CA THR A 71 -11.09 -0.43 1.03
C THR A 71 -11.50 -1.69 0.26
N PHE A 72 -11.77 -1.55 -1.04
CA PHE A 72 -12.05 -2.70 -1.90
C PHE A 72 -10.86 -3.67 -1.91
N ALA A 73 -9.65 -3.16 -2.13
CA ALA A 73 -8.41 -3.94 -2.12
C ALA A 73 -8.22 -4.72 -0.81
N GLY A 74 -8.48 -4.10 0.35
CA GLY A 74 -8.34 -4.79 1.64
C GLY A 74 -9.41 -5.84 1.91
N ARG A 75 -10.65 -5.67 1.42
CA ARG A 75 -11.65 -6.75 1.47
C ARG A 75 -11.25 -7.94 0.61
N VAL A 76 -10.83 -7.68 -0.63
CA VAL A 76 -10.42 -8.73 -1.58
C VAL A 76 -9.17 -9.46 -1.07
N SER A 77 -8.18 -8.73 -0.54
CA SER A 77 -6.96 -9.34 0.03
C SER A 77 -7.24 -10.18 1.28
N LYS A 78 -8.19 -9.75 2.13
CA LYS A 78 -8.66 -10.56 3.26
C LYS A 78 -9.31 -11.86 2.80
N ARG A 79 -10.24 -11.79 1.84
CA ARG A 79 -10.88 -12.98 1.25
C ARG A 79 -9.86 -13.90 0.59
N LEU A 80 -8.86 -13.35 -0.08
CA LEU A 80 -7.77 -14.13 -0.66
C LEU A 80 -7.00 -14.92 0.41
N ARG A 81 -6.64 -14.27 1.52
CA ARG A 81 -5.99 -14.95 2.66
C ARG A 81 -6.88 -16.04 3.26
N GLU A 82 -8.17 -15.77 3.41
CA GLU A 82 -9.14 -16.77 3.89
C GLU A 82 -9.22 -17.98 2.95
N CYS A 83 -9.27 -17.76 1.64
CA CYS A 83 -9.26 -18.84 0.64
C CYS A 83 -7.97 -19.67 0.70
N LEU A 84 -6.80 -19.02 0.79
CA LEU A 84 -5.52 -19.72 0.87
C LEU A 84 -5.39 -20.54 2.15
N ALA A 85 -5.84 -19.99 3.29
CA ALA A 85 -5.84 -20.73 4.55
C ALA A 85 -6.77 -21.95 4.51
N GLN A 86 -7.94 -21.82 3.86
CA GLN A 86 -8.86 -22.96 3.70
C GLN A 86 -8.35 -23.99 2.70
N GLU A 87 -7.74 -23.56 1.58
CA GLU A 87 -7.07 -24.45 0.62
C GLU A 87 -6.01 -25.29 1.34
N GLU A 88 -5.11 -24.66 2.08
CA GLU A 88 -4.02 -25.33 2.78
C GLU A 88 -4.56 -26.32 3.84
N ARG A 89 -5.59 -25.91 4.57
CA ARG A 89 -6.26 -26.78 5.53
C ARG A 89 -6.87 -28.00 4.85
N PHE A 90 -7.63 -27.83 3.76
CA PHE A 90 -8.24 -28.98 3.08
C PHE A 90 -7.22 -29.87 2.37
N ARG A 91 -6.11 -29.30 1.88
CA ARG A 91 -4.99 -30.06 1.31
C ARG A 91 -4.31 -30.94 2.37
N SER A 92 -3.95 -30.36 3.51
CA SER A 92 -3.33 -31.10 4.62
C SER A 92 -4.27 -32.15 5.23
N GLU A 93 -5.57 -31.85 5.37
CA GLU A 93 -6.56 -32.85 5.79
C GLU A 93 -6.67 -34.00 4.75
N ALA A 94 -6.62 -33.71 3.44
CA ALA A 94 -6.64 -34.74 2.41
C ALA A 94 -5.36 -35.60 2.41
N GLU A 95 -4.19 -35.00 2.65
CA GLU A 95 -2.93 -35.73 2.79
C GLU A 95 -2.95 -36.67 4.00
N SER A 96 -3.45 -36.20 5.15
CA SER A 96 -3.61 -37.03 6.35
C SER A 96 -4.53 -38.24 6.11
N ILE A 97 -5.63 -38.06 5.37
CA ILE A 97 -6.51 -39.17 4.99
C ILE A 97 -5.77 -40.15 4.08
N ARG A 98 -5.03 -39.66 3.09
CA ARG A 98 -4.26 -40.51 2.18
C ARG A 98 -3.23 -41.36 2.92
N GLU A 99 -2.54 -40.78 3.90
CA GLU A 99 -1.61 -41.51 4.77
C GLU A 99 -2.34 -42.57 5.61
N SER A 100 -3.49 -42.22 6.20
CA SER A 100 -4.31 -43.15 6.98
C SER A 100 -4.81 -44.33 6.13
N THR A 101 -5.29 -44.06 4.91
CA THR A 101 -5.73 -45.10 3.97
C THR A 101 -4.57 -46.01 3.57
N ARG A 102 -3.37 -45.45 3.35
CA ARG A 102 -2.17 -46.24 3.03
C ARG A 102 -1.77 -47.13 4.20
N ALA A 103 -1.74 -46.60 5.42
CA ALA A 103 -1.42 -47.37 6.61
C ALA A 103 -2.41 -48.54 6.79
N LEU A 104 -3.72 -48.26 6.65
CA LEU A 104 -4.76 -49.30 6.75
C LEU A 104 -4.62 -50.38 5.68
N ARG A 105 -4.25 -50.02 4.43
CA ARG A 105 -3.96 -51.00 3.38
C ARG A 105 -2.77 -51.88 3.73
N GLU A 106 -1.67 -51.28 4.18
CA GLU A 106 -0.47 -52.01 4.57
C GLU A 106 -0.75 -52.94 5.78
N ASP A 107 -1.59 -52.53 6.72
CA ASP A 107 -1.98 -53.34 7.88
C ASP A 107 -2.86 -54.53 7.48
N LEU A 108 -3.78 -54.34 6.52
CA LEU A 108 -4.58 -55.42 5.95
C LEU A 108 -3.72 -56.43 5.18
N GLU A 109 -2.76 -55.96 4.37
CA GLU A 109 -1.84 -56.84 3.62
C GLU A 109 -0.90 -57.64 4.54
N LYS A 110 -0.42 -57.03 5.63
CA LYS A 110 0.43 -57.72 6.62
C LYS A 110 -0.35 -58.74 7.46
N SER A 111 -1.66 -58.55 7.59
CA SER A 111 -2.52 -59.42 8.38
C SER A 111 -3.00 -60.62 7.55
N GLY A 112 -2.07 -61.47 7.10
CA GLY A 112 -2.35 -62.64 6.25
C GLY A 112 -3.27 -63.71 6.86
N ASN A 113 -3.59 -63.61 8.16
CA ASN A 113 -4.52 -64.48 8.88
C ASN A 113 -5.83 -63.78 9.30
N ALA A 114 -6.06 -62.53 8.90
CA ALA A 114 -7.29 -61.82 9.22
C ALA A 114 -8.52 -62.54 8.64
N GLY A 115 -9.61 -62.58 9.41
CA GLY A 115 -10.85 -63.19 8.94
C GLY A 115 -11.43 -62.44 7.75
N ALA A 116 -12.15 -63.12 6.86
CA ALA A 116 -12.78 -62.49 5.69
C ALA A 116 -13.70 -61.30 6.05
N ASP A 117 -14.34 -61.36 7.22
CA ASP A 117 -15.18 -60.29 7.77
C ASP A 117 -14.36 -59.05 8.21
N GLU A 118 -13.16 -59.25 8.75
CA GLU A 118 -12.24 -58.17 9.12
C GLU A 118 -11.68 -57.46 7.89
N ILE A 119 -11.32 -58.24 6.86
CA ILE A 119 -10.88 -57.71 5.56
C ILE A 119 -12.00 -56.89 4.93
N ALA A 120 -13.22 -57.41 4.89
CA ALA A 120 -14.37 -56.70 4.32
C ALA A 120 -14.67 -55.37 5.05
N ARG A 121 -14.57 -55.34 6.39
CA ARG A 121 -14.69 -54.10 7.17
C ARG A 121 -13.58 -53.10 6.86
N GLY A 122 -12.33 -53.57 6.75
CA GLY A 122 -11.18 -52.74 6.39
C GLY A 122 -11.32 -52.13 5.00
N GLU A 123 -11.73 -52.91 4.01
CA GLU A 123 -12.00 -52.42 2.65
C GLU A 123 -13.14 -51.40 2.62
N GLN A 124 -14.19 -51.60 3.41
CA GLN A 124 -15.27 -50.62 3.52
C GLN A 124 -14.75 -49.29 4.08
N LEU A 125 -13.95 -49.34 5.14
CA LEU A 125 -13.35 -48.15 5.74
C LEU A 125 -12.40 -47.43 4.77
N ILE A 126 -11.65 -48.17 3.94
CA ILE A 126 -10.84 -47.60 2.86
C ILE A 126 -11.72 -46.86 1.85
N ARG A 127 -12.83 -47.44 1.41
CA ARG A 127 -13.77 -46.79 0.48
C ARG A 127 -14.35 -45.50 1.06
N ASP A 128 -14.71 -45.52 2.33
CA ASP A 128 -15.25 -44.35 3.02
C ASP A 128 -14.18 -43.24 3.14
N PHE A 129 -12.93 -43.59 3.46
CA PHE A 129 -11.81 -42.65 3.44
C PHE A 129 -11.53 -42.09 2.04
N GLU A 130 -11.63 -42.88 0.98
CA GLU A 130 -11.46 -42.41 -0.39
C GLU A 130 -12.54 -41.41 -0.81
N ALA A 131 -13.79 -41.65 -0.41
CA ALA A 131 -14.88 -40.70 -0.63
C ALA A 131 -14.61 -39.36 0.09
N GLU A 132 -14.19 -39.42 1.36
CA GLU A 132 -13.83 -38.26 2.16
C GLU A 132 -12.58 -37.51 1.63
N PHE A 133 -11.61 -38.25 1.10
CA PHE A 133 -10.45 -37.69 0.40
C PHE A 133 -10.88 -36.90 -0.83
N ASN A 134 -11.68 -37.49 -1.70
CA ASN A 134 -12.16 -36.85 -2.92
C ASN A 134 -12.96 -35.58 -2.61
N LEU A 135 -13.80 -35.62 -1.57
CA LEU A 135 -14.55 -34.45 -1.11
C LEU A 135 -13.63 -33.31 -0.65
N ARG A 136 -12.61 -33.61 0.16
CA ARG A 136 -11.65 -32.60 0.64
C ARG A 136 -10.76 -32.07 -0.48
N HIS A 137 -10.32 -32.94 -1.38
CA HIS A 137 -9.54 -32.55 -2.54
C HIS A 137 -10.33 -31.60 -3.45
N ALA A 138 -11.62 -31.90 -3.70
CA ALA A 138 -12.50 -31.03 -4.47
C ALA A 138 -12.72 -29.66 -3.78
N LYS A 139 -12.86 -29.65 -2.44
CA LYS A 139 -12.92 -28.39 -1.67
C LYS A 139 -11.63 -27.59 -1.79
N ALA A 140 -10.47 -28.23 -1.67
CA ALA A 140 -9.18 -27.57 -1.84
C ALA A 140 -9.04 -26.96 -3.25
N ALA A 141 -9.42 -27.69 -4.29
CA ALA A 141 -9.42 -27.20 -5.67
C ALA A 141 -10.36 -25.99 -5.86
N PHE A 142 -11.56 -26.04 -5.28
CA PHE A 142 -12.48 -24.90 -5.29
C PHE A 142 -11.87 -23.65 -4.65
N PHE A 143 -11.23 -23.78 -3.49
CA PHE A 143 -10.58 -22.64 -2.84
C PHE A 143 -9.37 -22.12 -3.61
N ALA A 144 -8.61 -22.99 -4.26
CA ALA A 144 -7.52 -22.60 -5.15
C ALA A 144 -8.04 -21.77 -6.34
N ASP A 145 -9.14 -22.18 -6.96
CA ASP A 145 -9.80 -21.43 -8.04
C ASP A 145 -10.34 -20.08 -7.57
N CYS A 146 -10.97 -20.03 -6.38
CA CYS A 146 -11.39 -18.78 -5.77
C CYS A 146 -10.21 -17.85 -5.51
N ALA A 147 -9.09 -18.37 -4.97
CA ALA A 147 -7.89 -17.60 -4.72
C ALA A 147 -7.29 -17.05 -6.03
N LYS A 148 -7.26 -17.84 -7.11
CA LYS A 148 -6.82 -17.39 -8.42
C LYS A 148 -7.67 -16.23 -8.95
N ARG A 149 -9.00 -16.35 -8.92
CA ARG A 149 -9.92 -15.29 -9.37
C ARG A 149 -9.79 -14.01 -8.53
N LEU A 150 -9.60 -14.15 -7.20
CA LEU A 150 -9.40 -13.00 -6.32
C LEU A 150 -8.08 -12.28 -6.57
N ARG A 151 -7.00 -13.02 -6.91
CA ARG A 151 -5.72 -12.42 -7.34
C ARG A 151 -5.89 -11.62 -8.63
N GLU A 152 -6.49 -12.23 -9.65
CA GLU A 152 -6.75 -11.56 -10.93
C GLU A 152 -7.59 -10.29 -10.76
N LEU A 153 -8.61 -10.33 -9.90
CA LEU A 153 -9.44 -9.16 -9.59
C LEU A 153 -8.63 -8.04 -8.91
N LEU A 154 -7.73 -8.40 -8.01
CA LEU A 154 -6.87 -7.45 -7.30
C LEU A 154 -5.85 -6.81 -8.26
N ASP A 155 -5.26 -7.59 -9.14
CA ASP A 155 -4.30 -7.10 -10.15
C ASP A 155 -4.98 -6.17 -11.16
N ARG A 156 -6.20 -6.50 -11.60
CA ARG A 156 -7.02 -5.59 -12.43
C ARG A 156 -7.33 -4.28 -11.71
N HIS A 157 -7.69 -4.34 -10.43
CA HIS A 157 -7.97 -3.13 -9.65
C HIS A 157 -6.73 -2.23 -9.53
N ARG A 158 -5.56 -2.80 -9.24
CA ARG A 158 -4.28 -2.08 -9.21
C ARG A 158 -3.96 -1.43 -10.55
N LEU A 159 -4.20 -2.15 -11.65
CA LEU A 159 -4.00 -1.61 -12.99
C LEU A 159 -4.92 -0.41 -13.24
N HIS A 160 -6.20 -0.51 -12.88
CA HIS A 160 -7.14 0.62 -13.00
C HIS A 160 -6.74 1.83 -12.17
N GLU A 161 -6.29 1.64 -10.93
CA GLU A 161 -5.78 2.74 -10.10
C GLU A 161 -4.55 3.40 -10.73
N SER A 162 -3.62 2.61 -11.27
CA SER A 162 -2.43 3.14 -11.95
C SER A 162 -2.79 3.94 -13.21
N ILE A 163 -3.74 3.47 -14.01
CA ILE A 163 -4.22 4.17 -15.21
C ILE A 163 -4.90 5.49 -14.81
N ALA A 164 -5.73 5.46 -13.77
CA ALA A 164 -6.40 6.66 -13.26
C ALA A 164 -5.39 7.70 -12.76
N ALA A 165 -4.36 7.27 -12.04
CA ALA A 165 -3.28 8.15 -11.58
C ALA A 165 -2.52 8.79 -12.75
N ARG A 166 -2.15 7.99 -13.76
CA ARG A 166 -1.45 8.50 -14.96
C ARG A 166 -2.32 9.42 -15.80
N ARG A 167 -3.63 9.18 -15.89
CA ARG A 167 -4.57 10.10 -16.55
C ARG A 167 -4.61 11.45 -15.86
N LYS A 168 -4.64 11.46 -14.52
CA LYS A 168 -4.63 12.70 -13.73
C LYS A 168 -3.31 13.46 -13.91
N GLU A 169 -2.18 12.75 -13.96
CA GLU A 169 -0.87 13.33 -14.24
C GLU A 169 -0.83 13.96 -15.65
N LEU A 170 -1.36 13.25 -16.66
CA LEU A 170 -1.46 13.77 -18.02
C LEU A 170 -2.36 15.02 -18.10
N GLU A 171 -3.46 15.05 -17.36
CA GLU A 171 -4.36 16.19 -17.31
C GLU A 171 -3.70 17.42 -16.67
N ALA A 172 -2.91 17.24 -15.60
CA ALA A 172 -2.13 18.31 -15.00
C ALA A 172 -1.01 18.83 -15.93
N LEU A 173 -0.37 17.95 -16.71
CA LEU A 173 0.60 18.36 -17.73
C LEU A 173 -0.07 19.12 -18.89
N ARG A 174 -1.31 18.77 -19.23
CA ARG A 174 -2.07 19.50 -20.26
C ARG A 174 -2.48 20.89 -19.78
N SER A 175 -2.96 21.02 -18.54
CA SER A 175 -3.34 22.34 -18.01
C SER A 175 -2.14 23.28 -17.96
N THR A 176 -0.99 22.79 -17.49
CA THR A 176 0.25 23.57 -17.46
C THR A 176 0.71 23.97 -18.86
N ASN A 177 0.64 23.06 -19.84
CA ASN A 177 0.94 23.42 -21.24
C ASN A 177 0.02 24.52 -21.80
N PHE A 178 -1.27 24.52 -21.46
CA PHE A 178 -2.18 25.59 -21.91
C PHE A 178 -1.82 26.95 -21.28
N ASP A 179 -1.41 26.95 -20.02
CA ASP A 179 -0.94 28.15 -19.32
C ASP A 179 0.38 28.66 -19.94
N ASP A 180 1.30 27.74 -20.26
CA ASP A 180 2.57 28.05 -20.91
C ASP A 180 2.37 28.61 -22.33
N GLU A 181 1.46 28.02 -23.12
CA GLU A 181 1.15 28.49 -24.48
C GLU A 181 0.47 29.87 -24.47
N ALA A 182 -0.38 30.14 -23.47
CA ALA A 182 -0.93 31.48 -23.27
C ALA A 182 0.16 32.52 -22.93
N SER A 183 1.12 32.17 -22.08
CA SER A 183 2.27 33.03 -21.77
C SER A 183 3.16 33.29 -22.99
N LEU A 184 3.34 32.28 -23.84
CA LEU A 184 4.08 32.43 -25.10
C LEU A 184 3.38 33.38 -26.07
N GLU A 185 2.06 33.28 -26.23
CA GLU A 185 1.32 34.21 -27.11
C GLU A 185 1.27 35.63 -26.52
N GLU A 186 1.18 35.80 -25.20
CA GLU A 186 1.28 37.11 -24.55
C GLU A 186 2.65 37.76 -24.79
N THR A 187 3.74 37.01 -24.58
CA THR A 187 5.10 37.52 -24.84
C THR A 187 5.31 37.83 -26.32
N ARG A 188 4.79 36.99 -27.22
CA ARG A 188 4.80 37.26 -28.66
C ARG A 188 4.06 38.55 -29.01
N TYR A 189 2.87 38.76 -28.45
CA TYR A 189 2.07 39.96 -28.67
C TYR A 189 2.82 41.23 -28.22
N HIS A 190 3.47 41.19 -27.05
CA HIS A 190 4.29 42.29 -26.56
C HIS A 190 5.49 42.57 -27.48
N LEU A 191 6.18 41.53 -27.96
CA LEU A 191 7.29 41.69 -28.90
C LEU A 191 6.81 42.30 -30.23
N GLU A 192 5.67 41.86 -30.76
CA GLU A 192 5.07 42.45 -31.97
C GLU A 192 4.71 43.93 -31.73
N GLN A 193 4.10 44.27 -30.60
CA GLN A 193 3.79 45.65 -30.24
C GLN A 193 5.04 46.54 -30.10
N ASP A 194 6.07 46.06 -29.40
CA ASP A 194 7.33 46.79 -29.21
C ASP A 194 8.04 47.00 -30.55
N SER A 195 8.00 46.01 -31.44
CA SER A 195 8.59 46.13 -32.78
C SER A 195 7.91 47.23 -33.61
N ILE A 196 6.58 47.29 -33.59
CA ILE A 196 5.80 48.34 -34.28
C ILE A 196 6.12 49.72 -33.69
N GLN A 197 6.28 49.83 -32.37
CA GLN A 197 6.65 51.10 -31.73
C GLN A 197 8.05 51.55 -32.14
N LEU A 198 9.04 50.64 -32.17
CA LEU A 198 10.39 50.96 -32.61
C LEU A 198 10.42 51.37 -34.08
N ASP A 199 9.67 50.69 -34.94
CA ASP A 199 9.54 51.07 -36.36
C ASP A 199 8.91 52.45 -36.52
N THR A 200 7.86 52.75 -35.74
CA THR A 200 7.21 54.06 -35.71
C THR A 200 8.18 55.15 -35.23
N ILE A 201 8.95 54.90 -34.17
CA ILE A 201 9.99 55.82 -33.69
C ILE A 201 11.06 56.03 -34.75
N ALA A 202 11.49 54.98 -35.45
CA ALA A 202 12.47 55.08 -36.52
C ALA A 202 11.94 55.89 -37.72
N GLU A 203 10.66 55.74 -38.06
CA GLU A 203 9.98 56.53 -39.10
C GLU A 203 9.86 58.01 -38.68
N LEU A 204 9.33 58.29 -37.49
CA LEU A 204 9.28 59.65 -36.95
C LEU A 204 10.67 60.30 -36.86
N SER A 205 11.70 59.55 -36.43
CA SER A 205 13.07 60.05 -36.38
C SER A 205 13.62 60.36 -37.77
N ARG A 206 13.25 59.58 -38.80
CA ARG A 206 13.63 59.83 -40.18
C ARG A 206 12.93 61.08 -40.71
N ASP A 207 11.64 61.23 -40.45
CA ASP A 207 10.85 62.39 -40.86
C ASP A 207 11.34 63.68 -40.21
N VAL A 208 11.69 63.64 -38.92
CA VAL A 208 12.31 64.76 -38.21
C VAL A 208 13.69 65.10 -38.82
N ALA A 209 14.51 64.11 -39.15
CA ALA A 209 15.80 64.36 -39.78
C ALA A 209 15.66 64.99 -41.19
N ILE A 210 14.59 64.65 -41.92
CA ILE A 210 14.28 65.25 -43.22
C ILE A 210 13.74 66.68 -43.04
N SER A 211 12.82 66.90 -42.10
CA SER A 211 12.25 68.23 -41.83
C SER A 211 13.31 69.22 -41.36
N TYR A 212 14.22 68.83 -40.46
CA TYR A 212 15.35 69.67 -40.05
C TYR A 212 16.27 70.06 -41.22
N LYS A 213 16.53 69.14 -42.16
CA LYS A 213 17.32 69.46 -43.37
C LYS A 213 16.56 70.38 -44.31
N ALA A 214 15.24 70.22 -44.44
CA ALA A 214 14.40 71.09 -45.26
C ALA A 214 14.34 72.51 -44.67
N GLU A 215 14.16 72.64 -43.36
CA GLU A 215 14.13 73.91 -42.64
C GLU A 215 15.49 74.64 -42.74
N GLN A 216 16.61 73.92 -42.54
CA GLN A 216 17.94 74.50 -42.75
C GLN A 216 18.18 74.94 -44.21
N ALA A 217 17.65 74.20 -45.18
CA ALA A 217 17.75 74.57 -46.59
C ALA A 217 16.91 75.82 -46.94
N GLU A 218 15.73 75.97 -46.34
CA GLU A 218 14.92 77.19 -46.47
C GLU A 218 15.58 78.39 -45.79
N GLU A 219 16.19 78.21 -44.62
CA GLU A 219 16.91 79.28 -43.92
C GLU A 219 18.13 79.76 -44.73
N LEU A 220 18.87 78.84 -45.36
CA LEU A 220 19.96 79.15 -46.28
C LEU A 220 19.48 79.88 -47.54
N ARG A 221 18.32 79.49 -48.11
CA ARG A 221 17.70 80.21 -49.23
C ARG A 221 17.28 81.63 -48.83
N ALA A 222 16.66 81.80 -47.67
CA ALA A 222 16.27 83.11 -47.16
C ALA A 222 17.49 84.02 -46.91
N ARG A 223 18.61 83.46 -46.42
CA ARG A 223 19.88 84.19 -46.28
C ARG A 223 20.49 84.56 -47.63
N LEU A 224 20.48 83.64 -48.61
CA LEU A 224 20.93 83.93 -49.98
C LEU A 224 20.06 85.00 -50.66
N GLU A 225 18.75 85.00 -50.44
CA GLU A 225 17.84 85.99 -51.01
C GLU A 225 18.03 87.39 -50.40
N LYS A 226 18.32 87.47 -49.08
CA LYS A 226 18.74 88.72 -48.44
C LYS A 226 20.08 89.24 -48.96
N LEU A 227 21.03 88.35 -49.26
CA LEU A 227 22.30 88.74 -49.88
C LEU A 227 22.12 89.14 -51.36
N ARG A 228 21.20 88.52 -52.08
CA ARG A 228 20.88 88.87 -53.48
C ARG A 228 20.20 90.24 -53.59
N THR A 229 19.42 90.64 -52.60
CA THR A 229 18.72 91.94 -52.58
C THR A 229 19.54 93.08 -52.00
N SER A 230 20.75 92.80 -51.48
CA SER A 230 21.71 93.80 -50.96
C SER A 230 22.92 94.06 -51.87
N LEU A 231 22.87 93.56 -53.11
CA LEU A 231 23.76 93.86 -54.23
C LEU A 231 23.00 94.67 -55.28
#